data_AF-A0A7V5R3V8-F1
#
_entry.id   AF-A0A7V5R3V8-F1
#
_cell.length_a   1.000
_cell.length_b   1.000
_cell.length_c   1.000
_cell.angle_alpha   90.00
_cell.angle_beta   90.00
_cell.angle_gamma   90.00
#
_symmetry.space_group_name_H-M   'P 1'
#
loop_
_entity.id
_entity.type
_entity.pdbx_description
1 polymer ?
#
loop_
_entity_poly.entity_id
_entity_poly.type
_entity_poly.pdbx_seq_one_letter_code
_entity_poly.pdbx_strand_id
1 'polypeptide(L)'
;MKIFVFLLIPAALLFAIDHDAFFTGKTMRVDYYHSGKAGEEHFSLDQIYETGTWAGSKKHLITPLNLGEYQVRLYDSASGELIYSRGYSTMF
;
A
#
# COMPACT_ATOMS: atom_id res chain seq x y z
N MET A 1 1.75 44.53 28.66
CA MET A 1 2.03 43.08 28.78
C MET A 1 1.42 42.38 27.58
N LYS A 2 2.23 41.91 26.63
CA LYS A 2 1.75 41.11 25.49
C LYS A 2 1.98 39.65 25.83
N ILE A 3 0.90 38.93 26.16
CA ILE A 3 0.91 37.48 26.33
C ILE A 3 1.10 36.86 24.95
N PHE A 4 2.23 36.19 24.75
CA PHE A 4 2.46 35.34 23.58
C PHE A 4 1.89 33.96 23.90
N VAL A 5 0.80 33.60 23.22
CA VAL A 5 0.26 32.24 23.24
C VAL A 5 1.04 31.44 22.21
N PHE A 6 1.88 30.50 22.66
CA PHE A 6 2.48 29.48 21.78
C PHE A 6 1.44 28.38 21.56
N LEU A 7 0.94 28.29 20.32
CA LEU A 7 0.04 27.22 19.91
C LEU A 7 0.89 25.95 19.74
N LEU A 8 0.83 25.04 20.70
CA LEU A 8 1.50 23.74 20.64
C LEU A 8 0.72 22.86 19.64
N ILE A 9 1.10 22.88 18.36
CA ILE A 9 0.57 21.93 17.37
C ILE A 9 1.11 20.56 17.78
N PRO A 10 0.26 19.57 18.09
CA PRO A 10 0.75 18.21 18.29
C PRO A 10 1.26 17.74 16.93
N ALA A 11 2.59 17.63 16.80
CA ALA A 11 3.19 16.94 15.68
C ALA A 11 2.79 15.47 15.81
N ALA A 12 1.71 15.08 15.13
CA ALA A 12 1.44 13.67 14.89
C ALA A 12 2.70 13.13 14.22
N LEU A 13 3.43 12.27 14.93
CA LEU A 13 4.55 11.53 14.37
C LEU A 13 3.96 10.73 13.20
N LEU A 14 4.20 11.20 11.98
CA LEU A 14 3.94 10.42 10.78
C LEU A 14 4.97 9.29 10.80
N PHE A 15 4.64 8.20 11.50
CA PHE A 15 5.43 6.99 11.47
C PHE A 15 5.36 6.45 10.03
N ALA A 16 6.44 6.67 9.30
CA ALA A 16 6.63 6.00 8.02
C ALA A 16 6.98 4.55 8.33
N ILE A 17 6.31 3.61 7.65
CA ILE A 17 6.68 2.20 7.70
C ILE A 17 8.11 2.07 7.20
N ASP A 18 8.95 1.45 8.02
CA ASP A 18 10.28 1.05 7.62
C ASP A 18 10.16 -0.13 6.65
N HIS A 19 10.61 0.08 5.41
CA HIS A 19 10.59 -0.96 4.40
C HIS A 19 11.40 -2.18 4.86
N ASP A 20 12.57 -1.98 5.48
CA ASP A 20 13.47 -3.09 5.80
C ASP A 20 12.99 -3.89 7.02
N ALA A 21 12.00 -3.39 7.77
CA ALA A 21 11.33 -4.13 8.84
C ALA A 21 10.36 -5.21 8.33
N PHE A 22 9.79 -5.03 7.14
CA PHE A 22 8.75 -5.92 6.60
C PHE A 22 9.09 -6.56 5.24
N PHE A 23 10.07 -6.04 4.51
CA PHE A 23 10.34 -6.44 3.12
C PHE A 23 11.80 -6.86 2.92
N THR A 24 12.02 -7.85 2.06
CA THR A 24 13.37 -8.40 1.76
C THR A 24 14.12 -7.62 0.68
N GLY A 25 13.48 -6.64 0.04
CA GLY A 25 14.03 -5.91 -1.10
C GLY A 25 13.93 -6.64 -2.45
N LYS A 26 13.28 -7.81 -2.50
CA LYS A 26 12.89 -8.49 -3.75
C LYS A 26 11.45 -8.16 -4.13
N THR A 27 11.05 -8.39 -5.38
CA THR A 27 9.66 -8.17 -5.82
C THR A 27 8.84 -9.45 -5.70
N MET A 28 7.70 -9.37 -5.03
CA MET A 28 6.64 -10.36 -5.14
C MET A 28 5.71 -9.95 -6.28
N ARG A 29 5.74 -10.70 -7.39
CA ARG A 29 4.80 -10.53 -8.50
C ARG A 29 3.60 -11.43 -8.27
N VAL A 30 2.40 -10.86 -8.32
CA VAL A 30 1.14 -11.58 -8.17
C VAL A 30 0.37 -11.46 -9.47
N ASP A 31 0.21 -12.58 -10.15
CA ASP A 31 -0.61 -12.67 -11.35
C ASP A 31 -1.99 -13.21 -10.93
N TYR A 32 -3.04 -12.50 -11.36
CA TYR A 32 -4.43 -12.86 -11.05
C TYR A 32 -5.32 -12.57 -12.27
N TYR A 33 -6.44 -13.28 -12.35
CA TYR A 33 -7.48 -13.00 -13.33
C TYR A 33 -8.53 -12.10 -12.70
N HIS A 34 -8.86 -11.02 -13.40
CA HIS A 34 -10.05 -10.21 -13.17
C HIS A 34 -11.04 -10.58 -14.27
N SER A 35 -12.18 -11.15 -13.88
CA SER A 35 -13.17 -11.71 -14.81
C SER A 35 -14.58 -11.41 -14.33
N GLY A 36 -15.59 -11.51 -15.20
CA GLY A 36 -16.95 -11.13 -14.85
C GLY A 36 -17.75 -10.58 -16.03
N LYS A 37 -18.83 -9.86 -15.71
CA LYS A 37 -19.78 -9.26 -16.65
C LYS A 37 -20.41 -8.02 -16.00
N ALA A 38 -21.32 -7.37 -16.71
CA ALA A 38 -22.09 -6.26 -16.13
C ALA A 38 -22.77 -6.67 -14.80
N GLY A 39 -22.39 -5.99 -13.70
CA GLY A 39 -22.92 -6.19 -12.36
C GLY A 39 -22.25 -7.29 -11.53
N GLU A 40 -21.19 -7.93 -12.04
CA GLU A 40 -20.50 -9.02 -11.33
C GLU A 40 -19.01 -9.07 -11.70
N GLU A 41 -18.16 -9.14 -10.67
CA GLU A 41 -16.70 -9.23 -10.81
C GLU A 41 -16.13 -10.35 -9.94
N HIS A 42 -15.13 -11.03 -10.47
CA HIS A 42 -14.42 -12.13 -9.84
C HIS A 42 -12.92 -11.93 -9.96
N PHE A 43 -12.23 -12.18 -8.86
CA PHE A 43 -10.77 -12.21 -8.79
C PHE A 43 -10.33 -13.62 -8.43
N SER A 44 -9.42 -14.20 -9.22
CA SER A 44 -8.82 -15.49 -8.91
C SER A 44 -7.30 -15.43 -9.06
N LEU A 45 -6.59 -15.94 -8.07
CA LEU A 45 -5.12 -16.05 -8.10
C LEU A 45 -4.70 -17.04 -9.19
N ASP A 46 -3.73 -16.65 -10.02
CA ASP A 46 -3.06 -17.55 -10.94
C ASP A 46 -1.76 -18.05 -10.28
N GLN A 47 -0.76 -17.16 -10.17
CA GLN A 47 0.55 -17.50 -9.62
C GLN A 47 1.18 -16.34 -8.84
N ILE A 48 2.10 -16.71 -7.95
CA ILE A 48 2.93 -15.77 -7.18
C ILE A 48 4.39 -16.11 -7.46
N TYR A 49 5.18 -15.10 -7.81
CA TYR A 49 6.60 -15.24 -8.11
C TYR A 49 7.44 -14.32 -7.23
N GLU A 50 8.63 -14.79 -6.89
CA GLU A 50 9.72 -13.90 -6.47
C GLU A 50 10.53 -13.49 -7.71
N THR A 51 10.66 -12.19 -7.96
CA THR A 51 11.34 -11.67 -9.15
C THR A 51 12.27 -10.51 -8.81
N GLY A 52 13.54 -10.60 -9.20
CA GLY A 52 14.50 -9.48 -9.17
C GLY A 52 14.54 -8.66 -7.87
N THR A 53 15.10 -7.46 -7.96
CA THR A 53 15.09 -6.46 -6.88
C THR A 53 13.84 -5.58 -6.97
N TRP A 54 13.34 -5.10 -5.83
CA TRP A 54 12.23 -4.13 -5.78
C TRP A 54 12.64 -2.80 -6.43
N ALA A 55 11.98 -2.46 -7.54
CA ALA A 55 12.21 -1.22 -8.27
C ALA A 55 11.28 -0.07 -7.85
N GLY A 56 10.27 -0.36 -7.01
CA GLY A 56 9.34 0.65 -6.53
C GLY A 56 9.90 1.48 -5.38
N SER A 57 9.08 2.39 -4.88
CA SER A 57 9.48 3.22 -3.73
C SER A 57 9.63 2.37 -2.47
N LYS A 58 10.72 2.60 -1.72
CA LYS A 58 10.92 2.11 -0.34
C LYS A 58 10.40 3.09 0.72
N LYS A 59 9.89 4.25 0.29
CA LYS A 59 9.26 5.29 1.12
C LYS A 59 7.82 5.48 0.67
N HIS A 60 6.94 6.01 1.52
CA HIS A 60 5.51 6.18 1.17
C HIS A 60 4.88 4.86 0.68
N LEU A 61 5.07 3.80 1.48
CA LEU A 61 4.60 2.45 1.17
C LEU A 61 3.07 2.38 1.15
N ILE A 62 2.41 3.20 1.96
CA ILE A 62 0.98 3.45 1.89
C ILE A 62 0.74 4.68 1.01
N THR A 63 -0.06 4.54 -0.04
CA THR A 63 -0.51 5.70 -0.82
C THR A 63 -1.58 6.48 -0.03
N PRO A 64 -1.43 7.80 0.16
CA PRO A 64 -2.49 8.63 0.74
C PRO A 64 -3.58 8.97 -0.30
N LEU A 65 -3.29 8.71 -1.58
CA LEU A 65 -4.17 9.05 -2.69
C LEU A 65 -5.07 7.85 -2.99
N ASN A 66 -6.38 8.04 -2.85
CA ASN A 66 -7.41 7.06 -3.21
C ASN A 66 -7.72 7.15 -4.71
N LEU A 67 -6.71 6.88 -5.54
CA LEU A 67 -6.79 6.95 -6.99
C LEU A 67 -6.82 5.54 -7.60
N GLY A 68 -7.58 5.37 -8.67
CA GLY A 68 -7.85 4.07 -9.29
C GLY A 68 -9.16 3.45 -8.80
N GLU A 69 -9.71 2.54 -9.59
CA GLU A 69 -10.94 1.82 -9.25
C GLU A 69 -10.68 0.67 -8.27
N TYR A 70 -9.45 0.14 -8.27
CA TYR A 70 -9.03 -0.98 -7.45
C TYR A 70 -7.78 -0.64 -6.64
N GLN A 71 -7.52 -1.42 -5.60
CA GLN A 71 -6.37 -1.22 -4.73
C GLN A 71 -5.76 -2.54 -4.30
N VAL A 72 -4.43 -2.63 -4.35
CA VAL A 72 -3.67 -3.66 -3.66
C VAL A 72 -3.34 -3.16 -2.26
N ARG A 73 -3.64 -3.97 -1.24
CA ARG A 73 -3.29 -3.73 0.18
C ARG A 73 -2.61 -4.97 0.75
N LEU A 74 -1.45 -4.78 1.36
CA LEU A 74 -0.75 -5.84 2.09
C LEU A 74 -0.78 -5.52 3.56
N TYR A 75 -1.15 -6.51 4.35
CA TYR A 75 -1.21 -6.43 5.80
C TYR A 75 -0.17 -7.38 6.39
N ASP A 76 0.51 -6.95 7.46
CA ASP A 76 1.28 -7.86 8.28
C ASP A 76 0.31 -8.84 8.97
N SER A 77 0.57 -10.14 8.81
CA SER A 77 -0.31 -11.19 9.32
C SER A 77 -0.35 -11.27 10.86
N ALA A 78 0.72 -10.85 11.53
CA ALA A 78 0.83 -10.96 12.99
C ALA A 78 0.11 -9.80 13.70
N SER A 79 0.31 -8.57 13.23
CA SER A 79 -0.25 -7.36 13.84
C SER A 79 -1.55 -6.87 13.19
N GLY A 80 -1.83 -7.28 11.95
CA GLY A 80 -2.90 -6.71 11.13
C GLY A 80 -2.59 -5.29 10.60
N GLU A 81 -1.36 -4.81 10.75
CA GLU A 81 -0.94 -3.50 10.27
C GLU A 81 -0.91 -3.45 8.73
N LEU A 82 -1.45 -2.38 8.14
CA LEU A 82 -1.32 -2.14 6.70
C LEU A 82 0.11 -1.70 6.40
N ILE A 83 0.88 -2.51 5.68
CA ILE A 83 2.31 -2.27 5.44
C ILE A 83 2.61 -1.77 4.01
N TYR A 84 1.68 -1.92 3.08
CA TYR A 84 1.81 -1.41 1.71
C TYR A 84 0.44 -1.21 1.04
N SER A 85 0.30 -0.14 0.25
CA SER A 85 -0.87 0.04 -0.60
C SER A 85 -0.59 0.81 -1.90
N ARG A 86 -1.26 0.40 -2.98
CA ARG A 86 -1.26 1.07 -4.29
C ARG A 86 -2.61 0.92 -4.99
N GLY A 87 -3.11 2.02 -5.51
CA GLY A 87 -4.31 2.03 -6.36
C GLY A 87 -3.96 1.84 -7.83
N TYR A 88 -4.89 1.27 -8.59
CA TYR A 88 -4.76 1.02 -10.02
C TYR A 88 -6.14 0.93 -10.68
N SER A 89 -6.17 0.98 -12.02
CA SER A 89 -7.32 0.62 -12.83
C SER A 89 -6.89 -0.45 -13.84
N THR A 90 -7.84 -1.22 -14.34
CA THR A 90 -7.61 -2.28 -15.32
C THR A 90 -8.39 -1.96 -16.60
N MET A 91 -8.12 -2.73 -17.65
CA MET A 91 -8.90 -2.67 -18.90
C MET A 91 -10.14 -3.58 -18.85
N PHE A 92 -10.16 -4.55 -17.92
CA PHE A 92 -11.24 -5.52 -17.76
C PHE A 92 -12.58 -4.81 -17.57
#